data_AF-A0A2V8LYA0-F1
#
_entry.id   AF-A0A2V8LYA0-F1
#
_cell.length_a   1.000
_cell.length_b   1.000
_cell.length_c   1.000
_cell.angle_alpha   90.00
_cell.angle_beta   90.00
_cell.angle_gamma   90.00
#
_symmetry.space_group_name_H-M   'P 1'
#
loop_
_entity.id
_entity.type
_entity.pdbx_description
1 polymer ?
#
loop_
_entity_poly.entity_id
_entity_poly.type
_entity_poly.pdbx_seq_one_letter_code
_entity_poly.pdbx_strand_id
1 'polypeptide(L)'
;MFETLSEKLQRVFKNLRGEGRLTEQHLDEALKEIRLALLEADVNFKVVKQSTEAVKSKALGQEVMQALSPGQQVIKIVRDELVEMLGGEHVRINFSSQPPTVIMLVGLQGSGKTTSSGKLAKWLEKNGHRPILVSVDVYRPAARDQLKVIAKDIGAKLWEGNPNDKPLELCQGAMREARNTAHDVVVVDTAGRLHIDEALMKELREIRETLHPHEILFVA
;
A
#
# COMPACT_ATOMS: atom_id res chain seq x y z
N MET A 1 -12.10 -5.09 -11.45
CA MET A 1 -10.88 -4.41 -11.94
C MET A 1 -9.75 -5.42 -12.19
N PHE A 2 -9.16 -6.02 -11.15
CA PHE A 2 -8.07 -7.01 -11.32
C PHE A 2 -8.48 -8.29 -12.06
N GLU A 3 -9.71 -8.77 -11.91
CA GLU A 3 -10.22 -9.93 -12.65
C GLU A 3 -10.24 -9.65 -14.16
N THR A 4 -10.81 -8.52 -14.58
CA THR A 4 -10.87 -8.10 -15.99
C THR A 4 -9.48 -7.90 -16.60
N LEU A 5 -8.53 -7.33 -15.84
CA LEU A 5 -7.13 -7.22 -16.27
C LEU A 5 -6.50 -8.60 -16.45
N SER A 6 -6.72 -9.50 -15.48
CA SER A 6 -6.18 -10.87 -15.52
C SER A 6 -6.72 -11.64 -16.72
N GLU A 7 -8.02 -11.54 -17.00
CA GLU A 7 -8.66 -12.17 -18.17
C GLU A 7 -8.07 -11.65 -19.49
N LYS A 8 -7.91 -10.32 -19.63
CA LYS A 8 -7.32 -9.71 -20.83
C LYS A 8 -5.87 -10.15 -21.03
N LEU A 9 -5.05 -10.13 -19.97
CA LEU A 9 -3.66 -10.59 -20.04
C LEU A 9 -3.58 -12.09 -20.36
N GLN A 10 -4.42 -12.92 -19.76
CA GLN A 10 -4.48 -14.35 -20.05
C GLN A 10 -4.83 -14.62 -21.52
N ARG A 11 -5.74 -13.85 -22.11
CA ARG A 11 -6.07 -13.94 -23.53
C ARG A 11 -4.87 -13.58 -24.42
N VAL A 12 -4.18 -12.48 -24.14
CA VAL A 12 -2.96 -12.08 -24.87
C VAL A 12 -1.90 -13.17 -24.77
N PHE A 13 -1.67 -13.70 -23.57
CA PHE A 13 -0.68 -14.77 -23.36
C PHE A 13 -1.07 -16.09 -24.03
N LYS A 14 -2.37 -16.40 -24.13
CA LYS A 14 -2.85 -17.59 -24.85
C LYS A 14 -2.55 -17.46 -26.35
N ASN A 15 -2.80 -16.28 -26.93
CA ASN A 15 -2.51 -16.02 -28.35
C ASN A 15 -1.00 -16.15 -28.61
N LEU A 16 -0.16 -15.50 -27.80
CA LEU A 16 1.30 -15.59 -27.91
C LEU A 16 1.86 -17.02 -27.78
N ARG A 17 1.21 -17.90 -27.00
CA ARG A 17 1.60 -19.32 -26.88
C ARG A 17 1.13 -20.15 -28.07
N GLY A 18 0.05 -19.76 -28.73
CA GLY A 18 -0.50 -20.44 -29.90
C GLY A 18 0.34 -20.21 -31.17
N GLU A 19 1.13 -19.14 -31.19
CA GLU A 19 2.03 -18.83 -32.29
C GLU A 19 3.25 -19.76 -32.31
N GLY A 20 3.41 -20.53 -33.39
CA GLY A 20 4.55 -21.44 -33.59
C GLY A 20 5.89 -20.72 -33.81
N ARG A 21 5.85 -19.45 -34.25
CA ARG A 21 7.02 -18.57 -34.35
C ARG A 21 6.60 -17.15 -34.02
N LEU A 22 7.35 -16.48 -33.15
CA LEU A 22 7.10 -15.08 -32.85
C LEU A 22 7.64 -14.19 -33.96
N THR A 23 6.83 -13.22 -34.39
CA THR A 23 7.23 -12.14 -35.29
C THR A 23 7.20 -10.82 -34.54
N GLU A 24 7.89 -9.79 -35.04
CA GLU A 24 7.79 -8.45 -34.46
C GLU A 24 6.35 -7.92 -34.49
N GLN A 25 5.58 -8.27 -35.53
CA GLN A 25 4.16 -7.92 -35.62
C GLN A 25 3.34 -8.56 -34.48
N HIS A 26 3.52 -9.85 -34.19
CA HIS A 26 2.82 -10.52 -33.08
C HIS A 26 3.18 -9.89 -31.72
N LEU A 27 4.44 -9.49 -31.54
CA LEU A 27 4.88 -8.79 -30.34
C LEU A 27 4.20 -7.41 -30.21
N ASP A 28 4.18 -6.65 -31.29
CA ASP A 28 3.57 -5.30 -31.30
C ASP A 28 2.06 -5.35 -31.05
N GLU A 29 1.35 -6.33 -31.61
CA GLU A 29 -0.07 -6.56 -31.36
C GLU A 29 -0.32 -6.92 -29.90
N ALA A 30 0.46 -7.83 -29.33
CA ALA A 30 0.35 -8.21 -27.92
C ALA A 30 0.64 -7.04 -26.98
N LEU A 31 1.70 -6.26 -27.24
CA LEU A 31 2.03 -5.07 -26.46
C LEU A 31 0.93 -4.00 -26.53
N LYS A 32 0.28 -3.85 -27.68
CA LYS A 32 -0.86 -2.93 -27.84
C LYS A 32 -2.06 -3.37 -26.98
N GLU A 33 -2.37 -4.67 -26.95
CA GLU A 33 -3.43 -5.19 -26.07
C GLU A 33 -3.09 -5.04 -24.59
N ILE A 34 -1.85 -5.37 -24.19
CA ILE A 34 -1.38 -5.18 -22.80
C ILE A 34 -1.48 -3.72 -22.40
N ARG A 35 -1.05 -2.80 -23.27
CA ARG A 35 -1.16 -1.35 -23.05
C ARG A 35 -2.60 -0.91 -22.81
N LEU A 36 -3.54 -1.35 -23.65
CA LEU A 36 -4.96 -1.02 -23.49
C LEU A 36 -5.49 -1.57 -22.16
N ALA A 37 -5.18 -2.82 -21.83
CA ALA A 37 -5.63 -3.45 -20.59
C ALA A 37 -5.10 -2.72 -19.34
N LEU A 38 -3.84 -2.27 -19.35
CA LEU A 38 -3.25 -1.50 -18.26
C LEU A 38 -3.89 -0.10 -18.13
N LEU A 39 -4.16 0.57 -19.25
CA LEU A 39 -4.81 1.88 -19.23
C LEU A 39 -6.26 1.82 -18.74
N GLU A 40 -7.01 0.79 -19.12
CA GLU A 40 -8.36 0.54 -18.62
C GLU A 40 -8.37 0.15 -17.13
N ALA A 41 -7.24 -0.34 -16.62
CA ALA A 41 -7.02 -0.62 -15.20
C ALA A 41 -6.41 0.59 -14.47
N ASP A 42 -6.69 1.82 -14.91
CA ASP A 42 -6.27 3.08 -14.28
C ASP A 42 -4.76 3.20 -14.02
N VAL A 43 -3.92 2.45 -14.74
CA VAL A 43 -2.47 2.58 -14.64
C VAL A 43 -2.03 3.85 -15.36
N ASN A 44 -1.16 4.63 -14.72
CA ASN A 44 -0.67 5.89 -15.27
C ASN A 44 -0.05 5.70 -16.66
N PHE A 45 -0.47 6.49 -17.65
CA PHE A 45 0.01 6.40 -19.03
C PHE A 45 1.54 6.42 -19.17
N LYS A 46 2.25 7.19 -18.34
CA LYS A 46 3.71 7.25 -18.38
C LYS A 46 4.34 5.92 -17.97
N VAL A 47 3.80 5.29 -16.93
CA VAL A 47 4.22 3.96 -16.45
C VAL A 47 3.93 2.90 -17.50
N VAL A 48 2.72 2.91 -18.07
CA VAL A 48 2.36 1.97 -19.15
C VAL A 48 3.29 2.12 -20.34
N LYS A 49 3.55 3.36 -20.79
CA LYS A 49 4.46 3.63 -21.91
C LYS A 49 5.86 3.09 -21.62
N GLN A 50 6.44 3.46 -20.48
CA GLN A 50 7.79 3.03 -20.09
C GLN A 50 7.89 1.50 -19.99
N SER A 51 6.92 0.85 -19.35
CA SER A 51 6.89 -0.60 -19.20
C SER A 51 6.78 -1.32 -20.56
N THR A 52 5.89 -0.86 -21.44
CA THR A 52 5.74 -1.47 -22.77
C THR A 52 6.98 -1.29 -23.67
N GLU A 53 7.66 -0.15 -23.57
CA GLU A 53 8.93 0.11 -24.27
C GLU A 53 10.06 -0.78 -23.72
N ALA A 54 10.13 -0.96 -22.40
CA ALA A 54 11.09 -1.85 -21.76
C ALA A 54 10.87 -3.32 -22.18
N VAL A 55 9.61 -3.80 -22.17
CA VAL A 55 9.27 -5.14 -22.66
C VAL A 55 9.63 -5.29 -24.13
N LYS A 56 9.30 -4.32 -25.00
CA LYS A 56 9.66 -4.37 -26.43
C LYS A 56 11.16 -4.48 -26.61
N SER A 57 11.94 -3.65 -25.93
CA SER A 57 13.40 -3.66 -26.00
C SER A 57 13.99 -5.00 -25.53
N LYS A 58 13.51 -5.56 -24.41
CA LYS A 58 13.95 -6.86 -23.88
C LYS A 58 13.54 -8.04 -24.78
N ALA A 59 12.37 -7.97 -25.41
CA ALA A 59 11.86 -9.03 -26.28
C ALA A 59 12.53 -9.06 -27.66
N LEU A 60 12.87 -7.88 -28.22
CA LEU A 60 13.66 -7.77 -29.45
C LEU A 60 15.16 -8.01 -29.19
N GLY A 61 15.63 -7.57 -28.03
CA GLY A 61 17.01 -7.65 -27.58
C GLY A 61 17.24 -8.86 -26.68
N GLN A 62 17.28 -10.04 -27.27
CA GLN A 62 17.86 -11.28 -26.75
C GLN A 62 17.49 -12.37 -27.76
N GLU A 63 18.16 -13.52 -27.68
CA GLU A 63 17.87 -14.76 -28.40
C GLU A 63 16.41 -15.29 -28.21
N VAL A 64 15.50 -14.50 -27.64
CA VAL A 64 14.05 -14.72 -27.46
C VAL A 64 13.39 -15.17 -28.76
N MET A 65 13.67 -14.47 -29.87
CA MET A 65 13.09 -14.78 -31.19
C MET A 65 13.65 -16.08 -31.79
N GLN A 66 14.78 -16.57 -31.25
CA GLN A 66 15.44 -17.80 -31.68
C GLN A 66 15.26 -18.95 -30.68
N ALA A 67 14.61 -18.71 -29.53
CA ALA A 67 14.38 -19.71 -28.50
C ALA A 67 13.36 -20.76 -28.94
N LEU A 68 13.44 -21.96 -28.37
CA LEU A 68 12.48 -23.05 -28.59
C LEU A 68 11.04 -22.70 -28.15
N SER A 69 10.88 -21.73 -27.25
CA SER A 69 9.58 -21.28 -26.73
C SER A 69 9.47 -19.75 -26.61
N PRO A 70 9.50 -18.99 -27.72
CA PRO A 70 9.55 -17.53 -27.70
C PRO A 70 8.39 -16.87 -26.93
N GLY A 71 7.17 -17.40 -27.09
CA GLY A 71 5.98 -16.87 -26.41
C GLY A 71 6.08 -16.98 -24.89
N GLN A 72 6.66 -18.07 -24.35
CA GLN A 72 6.88 -18.20 -22.91
C GLN A 72 7.94 -17.23 -22.40
N GLN A 73 8.96 -16.94 -23.20
CA GLN A 73 10.00 -15.99 -22.83
C GLN A 73 9.48 -14.54 -22.83
N VAL A 74 8.62 -14.17 -23.78
CA VAL A 74 7.90 -12.88 -23.75
C VAL A 74 7.01 -12.77 -22.50
N ILE A 75 6.25 -13.82 -22.16
CA ILE A 75 5.43 -13.84 -20.94
C ILE A 75 6.29 -13.62 -19.69
N LYS A 76 7.46 -14.27 -19.63
CA LYS A 76 8.41 -14.06 -18.53
C LYS A 76 8.88 -12.61 -18.47
N ILE A 77 9.26 -12.02 -19.60
CA ILE A 77 9.69 -10.60 -19.65
C ILE A 77 8.58 -9.67 -19.14
N VAL A 78 7.34 -9.86 -19.59
CA VAL A 78 6.18 -9.08 -19.12
C VAL A 78 5.98 -9.24 -17.62
N ARG A 79 6.02 -10.48 -17.11
CA ARG A 79 5.89 -10.74 -15.67
C ARG A 79 6.97 -10.04 -14.87
N ASP A 80 8.23 -10.16 -15.29
CA ASP A 80 9.36 -9.60 -14.57
C ASP A 80 9.28 -8.06 -14.55
N GLU A 81 8.83 -7.44 -15.64
CA GLU A 81 8.57 -6.00 -15.71
C GLU A 81 7.42 -5.56 -14.78
N LEU A 82 6.33 -6.35 -14.69
CA LEU A 82 5.23 -6.08 -13.76
C LEU A 82 5.69 -6.18 -12.30
N VAL A 83 6.56 -7.14 -11.98
CA VAL A 83 7.13 -7.30 -10.63
C VAL A 83 8.02 -6.11 -10.28
N GLU A 84 8.88 -5.69 -11.20
CA GLU A 84 9.75 -4.52 -11.05
C GLU A 84 8.92 -3.24 -10.83
N MET A 85 7.85 -3.06 -11.63
CA MET A 85 6.92 -1.93 -11.51
C MET A 85 6.22 -1.85 -10.14
N LEU A 86 5.89 -3.01 -9.55
CA LEU A 86 5.18 -3.09 -8.27
C LEU A 86 6.12 -3.01 -7.05
N GLY A 87 7.43 -2.85 -7.26
CA GLY A 87 8.41 -2.57 -6.21
C GLY A 87 9.39 -3.69 -5.89
N GLY A 88 9.21 -4.90 -6.45
CA GLY A 88 10.18 -6.00 -6.46
C GLY A 88 10.59 -6.64 -5.12
N GLU A 89 10.54 -5.91 -4.01
CA GLU A 89 11.03 -6.33 -2.70
C GLU A 89 9.95 -6.30 -1.64
N HIS A 90 10.00 -7.27 -0.73
CA HIS A 90 9.08 -7.36 0.40
C HIS A 90 9.68 -6.67 1.63
N VAL A 91 9.17 -5.49 1.98
CA VAL A 91 9.57 -4.76 3.19
C VAL A 91 8.73 -5.21 4.39
N ARG A 92 9.39 -5.54 5.51
CA ARG A 92 8.71 -5.88 6.78
C ARG A 92 8.63 -4.64 7.67
N ILE A 93 7.67 -4.63 8.59
CA ILE A 93 7.57 -3.62 9.65
C ILE A 93 8.83 -3.71 10.52
N ASN A 94 9.49 -2.58 10.74
CA ASN A 94 10.62 -2.45 11.63
C ASN A 94 10.13 -2.22 13.08
N PHE A 95 10.19 -3.27 13.88
CA PHE A 95 9.82 -3.20 15.29
C PHE A 95 10.96 -2.66 16.14
N SER A 96 10.62 -1.81 17.11
CA SER A 96 11.58 -1.28 18.07
C SER A 96 12.14 -2.39 18.96
N SER A 97 13.43 -2.29 19.28
CA SER A 97 14.05 -3.12 20.33
C SER A 97 13.55 -2.73 21.72
N GLN A 98 13.02 -1.51 21.90
CA GLN A 98 12.44 -1.00 23.13
C GLN A 98 10.97 -0.62 22.90
N PRO A 99 10.02 -1.47 23.33
CA PRO A 99 8.60 -1.19 23.16
C PRO A 99 8.14 0.11 23.87
N PRO A 100 7.10 0.79 23.34
CA PRO A 100 6.30 0.40 22.18
C PRO A 100 6.90 0.85 20.84
N THR A 101 6.71 0.03 19.80
CA THR A 101 6.87 0.44 18.40
C THR A 101 5.76 1.40 18.01
N VAL A 102 6.08 2.51 17.38
CA VAL A 102 5.08 3.51 16.97
C VAL A 102 4.89 3.48 15.47
N ILE A 103 3.66 3.20 15.03
CA ILE A 103 3.27 3.15 13.62
C ILE A 103 2.25 4.26 13.35
N MET A 104 2.57 5.17 12.45
CA MET A 104 1.69 6.29 12.09
C MET A 104 1.11 6.09 10.70
N LEU A 105 -0.22 6.04 10.59
CA LEU A 105 -0.92 5.93 9.30
C LEU A 105 -1.28 7.32 8.79
N VAL A 106 -0.76 7.66 7.62
CA VAL A 106 -0.96 8.96 6.94
C VAL A 106 -1.54 8.74 5.55
N GLY A 107 -2.15 9.75 4.95
CA GLY A 107 -2.81 9.58 3.66
C GLY A 107 -3.94 10.57 3.39
N LEU A 108 -4.43 10.55 2.15
CA LEU A 108 -5.48 11.47 1.70
C LEU A 108 -6.81 11.22 2.42
N GLN A 109 -7.72 12.19 2.37
CA GLN A 109 -9.07 12.00 2.88
C GLN A 109 -9.77 10.86 2.13
N GLY A 110 -10.48 10.00 2.86
CA GLY A 110 -11.21 8.88 2.26
C GLY A 110 -10.37 7.66 1.85
N SER A 111 -9.03 7.69 1.97
CA SER A 111 -8.17 6.55 1.60
C SER A 111 -8.30 5.31 2.48
N GLY A 112 -9.16 5.33 3.51
CA GLY A 112 -9.39 4.19 4.37
C GLY A 112 -8.37 4.00 5.50
N LYS A 113 -7.70 5.06 5.95
CA LYS A 113 -6.76 5.04 7.11
C LYS A 113 -7.36 4.38 8.35
N THR A 114 -8.51 4.86 8.83
CA THR A 114 -9.15 4.33 10.05
C THR A 114 -9.44 2.83 9.95
N THR A 115 -9.96 2.37 8.80
CA THR A 115 -10.19 0.94 8.53
C THR A 115 -8.88 0.16 8.45
N SER A 116 -7.85 0.75 7.85
CA SER A 116 -6.51 0.15 7.73
C SER A 116 -5.82 0.03 9.08
N SER A 117 -5.99 1.01 9.98
CA SER A 117 -5.51 0.96 11.37
C SER A 117 -6.09 -0.25 12.12
N GLY A 118 -7.40 -0.49 11.98
CA GLY A 118 -8.05 -1.67 12.57
C GLY A 118 -7.56 -2.99 11.96
N LYS A 119 -7.45 -3.07 10.62
CA LYS A 119 -6.90 -4.25 9.94
C LYS A 119 -5.46 -4.53 10.35
N LEU A 120 -4.64 -3.49 10.46
CA LEU A 120 -3.26 -3.56 10.89
C LEU A 120 -3.17 -4.06 12.34
N ALA A 121 -3.95 -3.51 13.26
CA ALA A 121 -4.01 -4.00 14.63
C ALA A 121 -4.40 -5.50 14.67
N LYS A 122 -5.40 -5.91 13.89
CA LYS A 122 -5.78 -7.33 13.85
C LYS A 122 -4.68 -8.23 13.30
N TRP A 123 -3.95 -7.75 12.29
CA TRP A 123 -2.81 -8.46 11.73
C TRP A 123 -1.66 -8.53 12.75
N LEU A 124 -1.36 -7.45 13.47
CA LEU A 124 -0.33 -7.41 14.51
C LEU A 124 -0.64 -8.42 15.65
N GLU A 125 -1.90 -8.47 16.12
CA GLU A 125 -2.36 -9.46 17.10
C GLU A 125 -2.11 -10.90 16.62
N LYS A 126 -2.47 -11.20 15.37
CA LYS A 126 -2.24 -12.53 14.78
C LYS A 126 -0.76 -12.90 14.68
N ASN A 127 0.13 -11.90 14.66
CA ASN A 127 1.58 -12.08 14.60
C ASN A 127 2.25 -11.95 16.00
N GLY A 128 1.47 -12.04 17.09
CA GLY A 128 2.00 -12.11 18.45
C GLY A 128 2.24 -10.77 19.14
N HIS A 129 1.84 -9.66 18.53
CA HIS A 129 1.93 -8.33 19.14
C HIS A 129 0.65 -7.96 19.88
N ARG A 130 0.74 -6.96 20.75
CA ARG A 130 -0.36 -6.38 21.54
C ARG A 130 -0.51 -4.90 21.14
N PRO A 131 -1.25 -4.60 20.05
CA PRO A 131 -1.42 -3.24 19.58
C PRO A 131 -2.41 -2.46 20.45
N ILE A 132 -2.13 -1.17 20.63
CA ILE A 132 -3.11 -0.18 21.08
C ILE A 132 -3.36 0.83 19.95
N LEU A 133 -4.64 1.09 19.68
CA LEU A 133 -5.10 2.05 18.69
C LEU A 133 -5.29 3.42 19.33
N VAL A 134 -5.03 4.48 18.56
CA VAL A 134 -5.42 5.85 18.90
C VAL A 134 -5.81 6.59 17.63
N SER A 135 -6.92 7.33 17.67
CA SER A 135 -7.28 8.25 16.59
C SER A 135 -6.91 9.66 17.00
N VAL A 136 -6.18 10.36 16.13
CA VAL A 136 -5.85 11.79 16.28
C VAL A 136 -6.59 12.65 15.26
N ASP A 137 -7.59 12.08 14.60
CA ASP A 137 -8.53 12.80 13.75
C ASP A 137 -9.60 13.48 14.62
N VAL A 138 -9.24 14.64 15.17
CA VAL A 138 -10.13 15.46 16.01
C VAL A 138 -11.04 16.38 15.21
N TYR A 139 -10.81 16.50 13.90
CA TYR A 139 -11.50 17.45 13.02
C TYR A 139 -12.69 16.80 12.30
N ARG A 140 -12.57 15.53 11.93
CA ARG A 140 -13.64 14.81 11.24
C ARG A 140 -14.70 14.34 12.25
N PRO A 141 -15.99 14.68 12.04
CA PRO A 141 -17.07 14.20 12.90
C PRO A 141 -17.07 12.67 13.01
N ALA A 142 -17.24 12.17 14.24
CA ALA A 142 -17.31 10.75 14.55
C ALA A 142 -16.09 9.91 14.11
N ALA A 143 -14.94 10.49 13.75
CA ALA A 143 -13.76 9.71 13.37
C ALA A 143 -13.22 8.85 14.52
N ARG A 144 -13.19 9.43 15.73
CA ARG A 144 -12.83 8.72 16.97
C ARG A 144 -13.86 7.63 17.31
N ASP A 145 -15.15 7.93 17.16
CA ASP A 145 -16.23 6.96 17.36
C ASP A 145 -16.17 5.83 16.33
N GLN A 146 -15.81 6.13 15.08
CA GLN A 146 -15.60 5.13 14.03
C GLN A 146 -14.49 4.15 14.42
N LEU A 147 -13.34 4.67 14.87
CA LEU A 147 -12.26 3.80 15.34
C LEU A 147 -12.67 3.01 16.58
N LYS A 148 -13.50 3.59 17.45
CA LYS A 148 -14.06 2.92 18.64
C LYS A 148 -14.93 1.73 18.29
N VAL A 149 -15.82 1.87 17.31
CA VAL A 149 -16.62 0.75 16.80
C VAL A 149 -15.70 -0.34 16.23
N ILE A 150 -14.75 0.04 15.37
CA ILE A 150 -13.81 -0.91 14.75
C ILE A 150 -12.98 -1.67 15.80
N ALA A 151 -12.41 -0.95 16.78
CA ALA A 151 -11.59 -1.53 17.84
C ALA A 151 -12.40 -2.53 18.67
N LYS A 152 -13.65 -2.18 19.02
CA LYS A 152 -14.57 -3.06 19.73
C LYS A 152 -14.88 -4.33 18.93
N ASP A 153 -15.17 -4.19 17.63
CA ASP A 153 -15.54 -5.32 16.77
C ASP A 153 -14.40 -6.34 16.62
N ILE A 154 -13.14 -5.87 16.59
CA ILE A 154 -11.98 -6.76 16.46
C ILE A 154 -11.38 -7.18 17.80
N GLY A 155 -11.86 -6.62 18.92
CA GLY A 155 -11.36 -6.86 20.27
C GLY A 155 -10.03 -6.16 20.59
N ALA A 156 -9.63 -5.14 19.82
CA ALA A 156 -8.37 -4.42 20.02
C ALA A 156 -8.48 -3.35 21.12
N LYS A 157 -7.37 -3.11 21.83
CA LYS A 157 -7.29 -2.03 22.82
C LYS A 157 -7.30 -0.67 22.11
N LEU A 158 -8.10 0.26 22.61
CA LEU A 158 -8.18 1.64 22.15
C LEU A 158 -7.83 2.59 23.30
N TRP A 159 -6.97 3.56 23.00
CA TRP A 159 -6.83 4.76 23.82
C TRP A 159 -7.81 5.81 23.31
N GLU A 160 -8.86 6.08 24.08
CA GLU A 160 -9.87 7.07 23.71
C GLU A 160 -9.40 8.49 24.02
N GLY A 161 -8.62 8.71 25.10
CA GLY A 161 -8.29 10.04 25.62
C GLY A 161 -9.54 10.82 26.08
N ASN A 162 -9.38 12.11 26.38
CA ASN A 162 -10.51 12.97 26.72
C ASN A 162 -11.13 13.62 25.46
N PRO A 163 -12.41 14.04 25.51
CA PRO A 163 -13.07 14.67 24.36
C PRO A 163 -12.33 15.90 23.80
N ASN A 164 -11.71 16.70 24.68
CA ASN A 164 -11.05 17.96 24.32
C ASN A 164 -9.54 17.85 24.14
N ASP A 165 -8.97 16.65 24.23
CA ASP A 165 -7.53 16.45 24.06
C ASP A 165 -7.10 16.82 22.64
N LYS A 166 -5.99 17.56 22.53
CA LYS A 166 -5.37 17.86 21.25
C LYS A 166 -4.71 16.59 20.66
N PRO A 167 -4.47 16.54 19.33
CA PRO A 167 -3.81 15.40 18.69
C PRO A 167 -2.52 14.95 19.37
N LEU A 168 -1.68 15.89 19.81
CA LEU A 168 -0.44 15.56 20.51
C LEU A 168 -0.66 14.95 21.89
N GLU A 169 -1.66 15.42 22.63
CA GLU A 169 -2.02 14.91 23.95
C GLU A 169 -2.56 13.48 23.86
N LEU A 170 -3.37 13.19 22.82
CA LEU A 170 -3.85 11.85 22.50
C LEU A 170 -2.70 10.88 22.21
N CYS A 171 -1.74 11.29 21.37
CA CYS A 171 -0.52 10.53 21.08
C CYS A 171 0.27 10.20 22.36
N GLN A 172 0.56 11.21 23.18
CA GLN A 172 1.31 11.03 24.41
C GLN A 172 0.56 10.16 25.43
N GLY A 173 -0.76 10.31 25.51
CA GLY A 173 -1.64 9.47 26.32
C GLY A 173 -1.57 8.00 25.90
N ALA A 174 -1.69 7.72 24.59
CA ALA A 174 -1.58 6.38 24.04
C ALA A 174 -0.21 5.75 24.33
N MET A 175 0.88 6.51 24.20
CA MET A 175 2.23 6.05 24.55
C MET A 175 2.38 5.69 26.02
N ARG A 176 1.81 6.51 26.93
CA ARG A 176 1.82 6.23 28.38
C ARG A 176 0.98 4.98 28.70
N GLU A 177 -0.23 4.90 28.16
CA GLU A 177 -1.11 3.75 28.34
C GLU A 177 -0.45 2.46 27.82
N ALA A 178 0.19 2.51 26.65
CA ALA A 178 0.89 1.36 26.08
C ALA A 178 1.96 0.82 27.03
N ARG A 179 2.81 1.71 27.57
CA ARG A 179 3.85 1.37 28.54
C ARG A 179 3.26 0.80 29.83
N ASN A 180 2.22 1.43 30.37
CA ASN A 180 1.59 1.03 31.64
C ASN A 180 0.87 -0.32 31.55
N THR A 181 0.37 -0.68 30.36
CA THR A 181 -0.43 -1.90 30.13
C THR A 181 0.31 -2.98 29.33
N ALA A 182 1.61 -2.78 29.10
CA ALA A 182 2.50 -3.65 28.35
C ALA A 182 2.01 -3.99 26.93
N HIS A 183 1.47 -2.98 26.23
CA HIS A 183 1.23 -3.04 24.79
C HIS A 183 2.51 -2.62 24.07
N ASP A 184 2.91 -3.40 23.07
CA ASP A 184 4.21 -3.30 22.42
C ASP A 184 4.16 -2.55 21.07
N VAL A 185 2.96 -2.22 20.58
CA VAL A 185 2.76 -1.43 19.37
C VAL A 185 1.69 -0.37 19.60
N VAL A 186 1.96 0.88 19.20
CA VAL A 186 0.99 1.98 19.14
C VAL A 186 0.69 2.28 17.68
N VAL A 187 -0.58 2.17 17.29
CA VAL A 187 -1.05 2.46 15.94
C VAL A 187 -1.82 3.78 15.96
N VAL A 188 -1.28 4.80 15.29
CA VAL A 188 -1.81 6.16 15.25
C VAL A 188 -2.57 6.37 13.94
N ASP A 189 -3.89 6.51 14.04
CA ASP A 189 -4.77 6.88 12.92
C ASP A 189 -4.86 8.40 12.80
N THR A 190 -4.24 8.98 11.77
CA THR A 190 -4.28 10.43 11.56
C THR A 190 -5.46 10.86 10.69
N ALA A 191 -5.88 12.12 10.82
CA ALA A 191 -6.81 12.74 9.87
C ALA A 191 -6.31 12.63 8.42
N GLY A 192 -7.25 12.52 7.47
CA GLY A 192 -6.93 12.63 6.05
C GLY A 192 -6.63 14.07 5.66
N ARG A 193 -5.53 14.29 4.93
CA ARG A 193 -5.04 15.65 4.64
C ARG A 193 -4.77 15.80 3.15
N LEU A 194 -5.19 16.91 2.56
CA LEU A 194 -4.66 17.34 1.26
C LEU A 194 -3.30 17.99 1.51
N HIS A 195 -2.32 17.71 0.66
CA HIS A 195 -0.95 18.24 0.78
C HIS A 195 -0.89 19.78 0.71
N ILE A 196 -1.97 20.44 0.28
CA ILE A 196 -2.11 21.90 0.19
C ILE A 196 -2.53 22.55 1.51
N ASP A 197 -2.92 21.79 2.54
CA ASP A 197 -3.28 22.35 3.84
C ASP A 197 -2.05 22.49 4.75
N GLU A 198 -1.45 23.68 4.77
CA GLU A 198 -0.23 23.97 5.52
C GLU A 198 -0.38 23.80 7.04
N ALA A 199 -1.54 24.17 7.60
CA ALA A 199 -1.78 24.09 9.04
C ALA A 199 -1.84 22.62 9.49
N LEU A 200 -2.56 21.79 8.73
CA LEU A 200 -2.58 20.36 8.98
C LEU A 200 -1.21 19.72 8.68
N MET A 201 -0.48 20.12 7.64
CA MET A 201 0.87 19.58 7.43
C MET A 201 1.84 19.93 8.56
N LYS A 202 1.70 21.10 9.18
CA LYS A 202 2.48 21.50 10.35
C LYS A 202 2.19 20.60 11.56
N GLU A 203 0.94 20.37 11.90
CA GLU A 203 0.57 19.50 13.02
C GLU A 203 1.09 18.06 12.82
N LEU A 204 1.05 17.53 11.59
CA LEU A 204 1.56 16.18 11.30
C LEU A 204 3.08 16.10 11.49
N ARG A 205 3.81 17.18 11.17
CA ARG A 205 5.25 17.29 11.47
C ARG A 205 5.48 17.34 12.99
N GLU A 206 4.70 18.12 13.73
CA GLU A 206 4.81 18.19 15.20
C GLU A 206 4.56 16.83 15.86
N ILE A 207 3.56 16.07 15.40
CA ILE A 207 3.29 14.70 15.87
C ILE A 207 4.48 13.80 15.56
N ARG A 208 5.01 13.84 14.33
CA ARG A 208 6.18 13.04 13.93
C ARG A 208 7.41 13.36 14.76
N GLU A 209 7.69 14.65 14.98
CA GLU A 209 8.84 15.13 15.76
C GLU A 209 8.73 14.74 17.23
N THR A 210 7.52 14.68 17.77
CA THR A 210 7.31 14.33 19.18
C THR A 210 7.28 12.82 19.41
N LEU A 211 6.64 12.07 18.51
CA LEU A 211 6.48 10.62 18.68
C LEU A 211 7.67 9.81 18.16
N HIS A 212 8.46 10.36 17.25
CA HIS A 212 9.50 9.63 16.51
C HIS A 212 8.98 8.26 16.02
N PRO A 213 7.97 8.24 15.13
CA PRO A 213 7.38 7.00 14.66
C PRO A 213 8.45 6.12 14.01
N HIS A 214 8.42 4.83 14.34
CA HIS A 214 9.33 3.83 13.78
C HIS A 214 8.92 3.50 12.34
N GLU A 215 7.61 3.55 12.08
CA GLU A 215 7.02 3.38 10.76
C GLU A 215 6.02 4.49 10.45
N ILE A 216 6.07 4.99 9.22
CA ILE A 216 5.06 5.90 8.67
C ILE A 216 4.48 5.23 7.43
N LEU A 217 3.23 4.76 7.53
CA LEU A 217 2.56 4.04 6.46
C LEU A 217 1.62 4.99 5.70
N PHE A 218 1.90 5.18 4.41
CA PHE A 218 1.05 5.97 3.53
C PHE A 218 -0.09 5.10 2.97
N VAL A 219 -1.32 5.47 3.27
CA VAL A 219 -2.54 4.81 2.80
C VAL A 219 -3.16 5.64 1.68
N ALA A 220 -3.24 5.07 0.49
CA ALA A 220 -3.75 5.70 -0.73
C ALA A 220 -4.86 4.85 -1.36
#